data_AF-A0A5C8M5U7-F1
#
_entry.id   AF-A0A5C8M5U7-F1
#
_cell.length_a   1.000
_cell.length_b   1.000
_cell.length_c   1.000
_cell.angle_alpha   90.00
_cell.angle_beta   90.00
_cell.angle_gamma   90.00
#
_symmetry.space_group_name_H-M   'P 1'
#
loop_
_entity.id
_entity.type
_entity.pdbx_description
1 polymer ?
#
loop_
_entity_poly.entity_id
_entity_poly.type
_entity_poly.pdbx_seq_one_letter_code
_entity_poly.pdbx_strand_id
1 'polypeptide(L)' 'SMLTGKLLGDANLTIEKTRRPRLRFSHAIHDKTWCFYCYQELSKYIKLARPKYRKIIDPRTKMGFTEHYYV' A
#
# COMPACT_ATOMS: atom_id res chain seq x y z
N SER A 1 3.38 17.15 2.72
CA SER A 1 3.52 16.06 3.71
C SER A 1 3.22 14.71 3.04
N MET A 2 3.99 13.65 3.34
CA MET A 2 3.89 12.34 2.67
C MET A 2 2.50 11.69 2.85
N LEU A 3 1.95 11.74 4.06
CA LEU A 3 0.63 11.16 4.36
C LEU A 3 -0.46 11.80 3.49
N THR A 4 -0.45 13.12 3.35
CA THR A 4 -1.40 13.85 2.49
C THR A 4 -1.25 13.46 1.03
N GLY A 5 -0.01 13.38 0.52
CA GLY A 5 0.25 12.94 -0.85
C GLY A 5 -0.23 11.51 -1.11
N LYS A 6 -0.08 10.62 -0.12
CA LYS A 6 -0.62 9.26 -0.17
C LYS A 6 -2.14 9.23 -0.21
N LEU A 7 -2.81 9.99 0.65
CA LEU A 7 -4.28 10.05 0.69
C LEU A 7 -4.89 10.66 -0.59
N LEU A 8 -4.19 11.58 -1.24
CA LEU A 8 -4.62 12.17 -2.52
C LEU A 8 -4.28 11.29 -3.74
N GLY A 9 -3.40 10.30 -3.56
CA GLY A 9 -2.92 9.43 -4.63
C GLY A 9 -3.42 7.99 -4.46
N ASP A 10 -2.51 7.11 -4.04
CA ASP A 10 -2.68 5.66 -4.05
C ASP A 10 -3.14 5.04 -2.72
N ALA A 11 -3.24 5.83 -1.64
CA ALA A 11 -3.60 5.30 -0.33
C ALA A 11 -5.10 5.40 -0.03
N ASN A 12 -5.60 4.38 0.65
CA ASN A 12 -6.97 4.28 1.13
C ASN A 12 -6.98 4.28 2.66
N LEU A 13 -7.76 5.19 3.26
CA LEU A 13 -8.03 5.21 4.69
C LEU A 13 -9.41 4.63 4.96
N THR A 14 -9.47 3.52 5.67
CA THR A 14 -10.73 2.91 6.10
C THR A 14 -10.95 3.09 7.58
N ILE A 15 -12.13 3.60 7.95
CA ILE A 15 -12.59 3.77 9.33
C ILE A 15 -13.86 2.93 9.51
N GLU A 16 -13.82 1.94 10.40
CA GLU A 16 -14.92 1.01 10.68
C GLU A 16 -15.31 1.11 12.17
N LYS A 17 -16.60 0.98 12.50
CA LYS A 17 -17.11 1.18 13.87
C LYS A 17 -16.41 0.31 14.94
N THR A 18 -16.00 -0.91 14.59
CA THR A 18 -15.43 -1.89 15.53
C THR A 18 -13.95 -2.16 15.33
N ARG A 19 -13.30 -1.52 14.35
CA ARG A 19 -11.90 -1.79 14.00
C ARG A 19 -11.08 -0.51 14.04
N ARG A 20 -9.79 -0.67 14.33
CA ARG A 20 -8.85 0.45 14.25
C ARG A 20 -8.79 0.97 12.81
N PRO A 21 -8.67 2.30 12.61
CA PRO A 21 -8.44 2.87 11.29
C PRO A 21 -7.24 2.22 10.62
N ARG A 22 -7.36 1.94 9.32
CA ARG A 22 -6.31 1.30 8.52
C ARG A 22 -6.02 2.15 7.30
N LEU A 23 -4.80 2.65 7.23
CA LEU A 23 -4.24 3.20 6.01
C LEU A 23 -3.64 2.04 5.21
N ARG A 24 -4.06 1.90 3.96
CA ARG A 24 -3.52 0.92 3.02
C ARG A 24 -3.00 1.61 1.78
N PHE A 25 -1.93 1.10 1.21
CA PHE A 25 -1.41 1.56 -0.08
C PHE A 25 -0.65 0.43 -0.76
N SER A 26 -0.51 0.49 -2.07
CA SER A 26 0.17 -0.53 -2.84
C SER A 26 0.93 0.04 -4.02
N HIS A 27 2.08 -0.55 -4.32
CA HIS A 27 2.90 -0.18 -5.46
C HIS A 27 3.24 -1.40 -6.27
N ALA A 28 3.35 -1.23 -7.59
CA ALA A 28 3.80 -2.28 -8.48
C ALA A 28 5.18 -2.81 -8.07
N ILE A 29 5.52 -4.02 -8.50
CA ILE A 29 6.77 -4.69 -8.13
C ILE A 29 8.03 -3.88 -8.49
N HIS A 30 8.02 -3.11 -9.58
CA HIS A 30 9.13 -2.26 -9.99
C HIS A 30 9.36 -1.11 -9.00
N ASP A 31 8.31 -0.63 -8.33
CA ASP A 31 8.35 0.44 -7.33
C ASP A 31 8.39 -0.10 -5.89
N LYS A 32 8.86 -1.34 -5.69
CA LYS A 32 8.92 -1.94 -4.35
C LYS A 32 9.69 -1.05 -3.36
N THR A 33 10.79 -0.43 -3.80
CA THR A 33 11.62 0.43 -2.93
C THR A 33 10.81 1.61 -2.39
N TRP A 34 9.96 2.21 -3.23
CA TRP A 34 9.07 3.30 -2.82
C TRP A 34 8.05 2.85 -1.78
N CYS A 35 7.46 1.65 -1.95
CA CYS A 35 6.55 1.08 -0.96
C CYS A 35 7.21 0.91 0.42
N PHE A 36 8.43 0.39 0.45
CA PHE A 36 9.18 0.16 1.69
C PHE A 36 9.61 1.48 2.34
N TYR A 37 10.02 2.46 1.53
CA TYR A 37 10.34 3.80 2.02
C TYR A 37 9.12 4.47 2.66
N CYS A 38 7.97 4.46 2.00
CA CYS A 38 6.74 5.01 2.57
C CYS A 38 6.34 4.29 3.87
N TYR A 39 6.50 2.96 3.93
CA TYR A 39 6.28 2.20 5.17
C TYR A 39 7.22 2.64 6.30
N GLN A 40 8.52 2.78 6.03
CA GLN A 40 9.51 3.18 7.04
C GLN A 40 9.24 4.58 7.58
N GLU A 41 8.90 5.54 6.72
CA GLU A 41 8.62 6.91 7.13
C GLU A 41 7.30 7.04 7.89
N LEU A 42 6.22 6.40 7.42
CA LEU A 42 4.91 6.51 8.06
C LEU A 42 4.79 5.67 9.34
N SER A 43 5.50 4.54 9.45
CA SER A 43 5.44 3.67 10.64
C SER A 43 5.96 4.33 11.91
N LYS A 44 6.74 5.42 11.79
CA LYS A 44 7.19 6.24 12.92
C LYS A 44 6.04 6.96 13.61
N TYR A 45 4.95 7.23 12.88
CA TYR A 45 3.83 8.07 13.34
C TYR A 45 2.51 7.29 13.49
N ILE A 46 2.29 6.28 12.63
CA ILE A 46 1.05 5.48 12.61
C ILE A 46 1.36 3.99 12.55
N LYS A 47 0.47 3.17 13.12
CA LYS A 47 0.61 1.70 13.07
C LYS A 47 0.26 1.18 11.68
N LEU A 48 1.25 0.66 10.97
CA LEU A 48 1.10 0.04 9.65
C LEU A 48 1.47 -1.44 9.67
N ALA A 49 0.84 -2.22 8.79
CA ALA A 49 1.29 -3.58 8.52
C ALA A 49 2.62 -3.55 7.75
N ARG A 50 3.45 -4.57 7.92
CA ARG A 50 4.66 -4.70 7.10
C ARG A 50 4.27 -4.90 5.62
N PRO A 51 5.05 -4.33 4.67
CA PRO A 51 4.81 -4.54 3.25
C PRO A 51 4.81 -6.03 2.91
N LYS A 52 3.81 -6.49 2.17
CA LYS A 52 3.69 -7.87 1.70
C LYS A 52 3.64 -7.90 0.19
N TYR A 53 4.37 -8.84 -0.39
CA TYR A 53 4.24 -9.15 -1.80
C TYR A 53 2.89 -9.83 -2.07
N ARG A 54 2.27 -9.45 -3.18
CA ARG A 54 1.07 -10.10 -3.71
C ARG A 54 1.16 -10.19 -5.23
N LYS A 55 0.79 -11.34 -5.75
CA LYS A 55 0.53 -11.57 -7.18
C LYS A 55 -0.91 -11.95 -7.37
N ILE A 56 -1.63 -11.19 -8.19
CA ILE A 56 -2.99 -11.53 -8.57
C ILE A 56 -2.90 -12.39 -9.84
N ILE A 57 -3.47 -13.59 -9.80
CA ILE A 57 -3.61 -14.42 -11.00
C ILE A 57 -4.97 -14.09 -11.59
N ASP A 58 -4.99 -13.23 -12.60
CA ASP A 58 -6.21 -12.87 -13.33
C ASP A 58 -5.96 -13.12 -14.83
N PRO A 59 -6.73 -14.02 -15.46
CA PRO A 59 -6.55 -14.37 -16.87
C PRO A 59 -6.81 -13.20 -17.83
N ARG A 60 -7.45 -12.12 -17.36
CA ARG A 60 -7.66 -10.89 -18.14
C ARG A 60 -6.41 -10.01 -18.19
N THR A 61 -5.47 -10.18 -17.26
CA THR A 61 -4.29 -9.31 -17.14
C THR A 61 -3.12 -9.87 -17.95
N LYS A 62 -3.13 -9.63 -19.27
CA LYS A 62 -2.08 -10.14 -20.19
C LYS A 62 -0.69 -9.53 -19.99
N MET A 63 -0.61 -8.34 -19.40
CA MET A 63 0.64 -7.56 -19.30
C MET A 63 1.39 -7.72 -17.98
N GLY A 64 0.96 -8.62 -17.09
CA GLY A 64 1.74 -8.96 -15.88
C GLY A 64 1.77 -7.88 -14.78
N PHE A 65 0.96 -6.81 -14.88
CA PHE A 65 0.83 -5.75 -13.86
C PHE A 65 0.12 -6.19 -12.57
N THR A 66 0.15 -7.48 -12.24
CA THR A 66 -0.58 -8.04 -11.11
C THR A 66 0.29 -8.20 -9.87
N GLU A 67 1.61 -8.03 -10.02
CA GLU A 67 2.61 -8.12 -8.96
C GLU A 67 2.81 -6.77 -8.28
N HIS A 68 2.57 -6.72 -6.98
CA HIS A 68 2.68 -5.50 -6.19
C HIS A 68 3.08 -5.80 -4.75
N TYR A 69 3.61 -4.79 -4.07
CA TYR A 69 3.76 -4.77 -2.62
C TYR A 69 2.68 -3.88 -2.02
N TYR A 70 2.00 -4.37 -0.98
CA TYR A 70 0.96 -3.63 -0.29
C TYR A 70 1.19 -3.56 1.21
N VAL A 71 0.71 -2.47 1.80
CA VAL A 71 0.66 -2.17 3.24
C VAL A 71 -0.79 -2.06 3.67
#